data_AF-A0A6A4GI84-F1
#
_entry.id   AF-A0A6A4GI84-F1
#
_cell.length_a   1.000
_cell.length_b   1.000
_cell.length_c   1.000
_cell.angle_alpha   90.00
_cell.angle_beta   90.00
_cell.angle_gamma   90.00
#
_symmetry.space_group_name_H-M   'P 1'
#
loop_
_entity.id
_entity.type
_entity.pdbx_description
1 polymer ?
#
loop_
_entity_poly.entity_id
_entity_poly.type
_entity_poly.pdbx_seq_one_letter_code
_entity_poly.pdbx_strand_id
1 'polypeptide(L)'
;AMIDSGATGLFINQHFVEQHHIQTQQLPHPITLYNIDGTPNTAGQITHSVRLLSTIDKNQPQLLEYLVTNLGTENVILRLLWLR
;
A
#
# COMPACT_ATOMS: atom_id res chain seq x y z
N ALA A 1 3.34 -3.31 12.37
CA ALA A 1 2.36 -2.22 12.24
C ALA A 1 1.10 -2.77 11.58
N MET A 2 -0.08 -2.45 12.11
CA MET A 2 -1.37 -2.90 11.58
C MET A 2 -2.17 -1.66 11.18
N ILE A 3 -2.49 -1.55 9.90
CA ILE A 3 -3.26 -0.48 9.28
C ILE A 3 -4.75 -0.82 9.49
N ASP A 4 -5.41 -0.12 10.41
CA ASP A 4 -6.85 -0.28 10.68
C ASP A 4 -7.60 1.01 10.32
N SER A 5 -7.80 1.23 9.03
CA SER A 5 -8.77 2.18 8.52
C SER A 5 -9.61 1.41 7.52
N GLY A 6 -10.94 1.38 7.68
CA GLY A 6 -11.91 0.63 6.87
C GLY A 6 -11.99 0.98 5.37
N ALA A 7 -10.85 1.11 4.71
CA ALA A 7 -10.66 1.25 3.28
C ALA A 7 -9.79 0.08 2.80
N THR A 8 -10.28 -0.65 1.80
CA THR A 8 -9.47 -1.62 1.05
C THR A 8 -8.25 -0.88 0.46
N GLY A 9 -7.06 -1.12 1.01
CA GLY A 9 -5.81 -0.52 0.53
C GLY A 9 -4.87 -1.61 0.03
N LEU A 10 -4.41 -1.48 -1.21
CA LEU A 10 -3.29 -2.27 -1.72
C LEU A 10 -2.01 -1.53 -1.37
N PHE A 11 -1.02 -2.21 -0.81
CA PHE A 11 0.25 -1.59 -0.42
C PHE A 11 1.42 -2.24 -1.14
N ILE A 12 2.36 -1.43 -1.57
CA ILE A 12 3.60 -1.87 -2.20
C ILE A 12 4.79 -1.30 -1.44
N ASN A 13 5.84 -2.10 -1.29
CA ASN A 13 7.04 -1.68 -0.60
C ASN A 13 7.77 -0.63 -1.43
N GLN A 14 8.13 0.47 -0.79
CA GLN A 14 8.98 1.50 -1.39
C GLN A 14 10.27 0.90 -1.99
N HIS A 15 10.90 -0.06 -1.32
CA HIS A 15 12.10 -0.71 -1.83
C HIS A 15 11.86 -1.43 -3.16
N PHE A 16 10.71 -2.10 -3.30
CA PHE A 16 10.33 -2.77 -4.55
C PHE A 16 10.15 -1.75 -5.68
N VAL A 17 9.48 -0.63 -5.40
CA VAL A 17 9.29 0.47 -6.36
C VAL A 17 10.64 1.03 -6.84
N GLU A 18 11.56 1.27 -5.91
CA GLU A 18 12.90 1.79 -6.19
C GLU A 18 13.74 0.78 -6.99
N GLN A 19 13.79 -0.48 -6.55
CA GLN A 19 14.54 -1.54 -7.23
C GLN A 19 14.10 -1.74 -8.68
N HIS A 20 12.79 -1.69 -8.92
CA HIS A 20 12.20 -1.87 -10.25
C HIS A 20 12.02 -0.58 -11.04
N HIS A 21 12.48 0.57 -10.51
CA HIS A 21 12.39 1.89 -11.15
C HIS A 21 10.97 2.24 -11.60
N ILE A 22 9.98 1.88 -10.79
CA ILE A 22 8.57 2.07 -11.14
C ILE A 22 8.19 3.53 -10.90
N GLN A 23 7.58 4.17 -11.90
CA GLN A 23 7.07 5.53 -11.75
C GLN A 23 5.92 5.58 -10.75
N THR A 24 6.02 6.52 -9.81
CA THR A 24 4.98 6.81 -8.82
C THR A 24 4.25 8.09 -9.15
N GLN A 25 3.07 8.24 -8.57
CA GLN A 25 2.24 9.44 -8.64
C GLN A 25 2.06 10.00 -7.24
N GLN A 26 2.23 11.30 -7.07
CA GLN A 26 1.98 11.96 -5.79
C GLN A 26 0.48 11.98 -5.50
N LEU A 27 0.11 11.62 -4.28
CA LEU A 27 -1.27 11.71 -3.81
C LEU A 27 -1.67 13.19 -3.62
N PRO A 28 -2.92 13.55 -3.93
CA PRO A 28 -3.42 14.91 -3.69
C PRO A 28 -3.46 15.25 -2.19
N HIS A 29 -3.65 14.25 -1.33
CA HIS A 29 -3.63 14.38 0.11
C HIS A 29 -2.81 13.23 0.72
N PRO A 30 -1.75 13.50 1.50
CA PRO A 30 -1.02 12.46 2.22
C PRO A 30 -1.93 11.69 3.18
N ILE A 31 -1.73 10.38 3.26
CA ILE A 31 -2.48 9.50 4.16
C ILE A 31 -1.60 9.24 5.39
N THR A 32 -2.07 9.67 6.56
CA THR A 32 -1.40 9.35 7.83
C THR A 32 -1.83 7.96 8.29
N LEU A 33 -0.88 7.05 8.43
CA LEU A 33 -1.12 5.73 9.01
C LEU A 33 -1.13 5.85 10.53
N TYR A 34 -2.08 5.16 11.17
CA TYR A 34 -2.15 5.02 12.62
C TYR A 34 -1.95 3.56 13.00
N ASN A 35 -1.34 3.33 14.17
CA ASN A 35 -1.30 2.04 14.83
C ASN A 35 -2.65 1.73 15.50
N ILE A 36 -2.84 0.48 15.94
CA ILE A 36 -4.07 0.03 16.64
C ILE A 36 -4.33 0.86 17.91
N ASP A 37 -3.28 1.32 18.57
CA ASP A 37 -3.36 2.16 19.78
C ASP A 37 -3.65 3.65 19.48
N GLY A 38 -3.90 4.00 18.20
CA GLY A 38 -4.21 5.36 17.76
C GLY A 38 -2.98 6.27 17.64
N THR A 39 -1.77 5.78 17.92
CA THR A 39 -0.54 6.56 17.70
C THR A 39 -0.20 6.63 16.21
N PRO A 40 0.41 7.73 15.71
CA PRO A 40 0.93 7.76 14.35
C PRO A 40 1.91 6.62 14.12
N ASN A 41 1.73 5.91 13.02
CA ASN A 41 2.64 4.85 12.62
C ASN A 41 4.02 5.45 12.31
N THR A 42 5.07 4.85 12.87
CA THR A 42 6.46 5.29 12.67
C THR A 42 6.95 5.19 11.23
N ALA A 43 6.22 4.44 10.37
CA ALA A 43 6.46 4.40 8.93
C ALA A 43 6.17 5.73 8.22
N GLY A 44 5.54 6.70 8.90
CA GLY A 44 5.26 8.02 8.36
C GLY A 44 3.96 8.10 7.55
N GLN A 45 3.85 9.13 6.71
CA GLN A 45 2.71 9.36 5.83
C GLN A 45 2.95 8.68 4.47
N ILE A 46 1.91 8.08 3.92
CA ILE A 46 1.87 7.65 2.53
C ILE A 46 1.61 8.89 1.68
N THR A 47 2.54 9.19 0.78
CA THR A 47 2.49 10.38 -0.07
C THR A 47 2.39 10.04 -1.56
N HIS A 48 2.62 8.78 -1.92
CA HIS A 48 2.68 8.33 -3.31
C HIS A 48 1.87 7.04 -3.51
N SER A 49 1.35 6.88 -4.72
CA SER A 49 0.76 5.64 -5.21
C SER A 49 1.40 5.22 -6.54
N VAL A 50 1.14 3.99 -6.94
CA VAL A 50 1.53 3.43 -8.23
C VAL A 50 0.37 2.62 -8.80
N ARG A 51 0.18 2.67 -10.12
CA ARG A 51 -0.81 1.85 -10.80
C ARG A 51 -0.11 0.71 -11.54
N LEU A 52 -0.47 -0.51 -11.18
CA LEU A 52 0.12 -1.73 -11.76
C LEU A 52 -0.98 -2.61 -12.35
N LEU A 53 -0.70 -3.17 -13.54
CA LEU A 53 -1.48 -4.29 -14.04
C LEU A 53 -1.18 -5.50 -13.16
N SER A 54 -2.20 -5.95 -12.44
CA SER A 54 -2.09 -6.99 -11.44
C SER A 54 -3.20 -8.00 -11.62
N THR A 55 -2.85 -9.27 -11.47
CA THR A 55 -3.79 -10.38 -11.53
C THR A 55 -3.98 -10.88 -10.11
N ILE A 56 -5.12 -10.55 -9.51
CA ILE A 56 -5.53 -11.09 -8.21
C ILE A 56 -6.41 -12.31 -8.49
N ASP A 57 -5.88 -13.50 -8.21
CA ASP A 57 -6.52 -14.81 -8.43
C ASP A 57 -6.69 -15.21 -9.93
N LYS A 58 -7.57 -16.18 -10.25
CA LYS A 58 -7.82 -16.67 -11.64
C LYS A 58 -8.56 -15.69 -12.57
N ASN A 59 -8.58 -14.41 -12.26
CA ASN A 59 -9.25 -13.38 -13.05
C ASN A 59 -8.33 -12.77 -14.12
N GLN A 60 -8.90 -11.87 -14.93
CA GLN A 60 -8.14 -11.09 -15.90
C GLN A 60 -7.24 -10.05 -15.20
N PRO A 61 -6.13 -9.63 -15.83
CA PRO A 61 -5.32 -8.53 -15.32
C PRO A 61 -6.16 -7.27 -15.13
N GLN A 62 -6.04 -6.63 -13.98
CA GLN A 62 -6.72 -5.38 -13.64
C GLN A 62 -5.69 -4.31 -13.34
N LEU A 63 -5.95 -3.07 -13.74
CA LEU A 63 -5.15 -1.94 -13.32
C LEU A 63 -5.55 -1.56 -11.89
N LEU A 64 -4.64 -1.79 -10.94
CA LEU A 64 -4.88 -1.57 -9.53
C LEU A 64 -3.96 -0.48 -9.00
N GLU A 65 -4.46 0.32 -8.07
CA GLU A 65 -3.69 1.37 -7.40
C GLU A 65 -3.14 0.86 -6.07
N TYR A 66 -1.82 0.91 -5.93
CA TYR A 66 -1.07 0.53 -4.74
C TYR A 66 -0.51 1.77 -4.07
N LEU A 67 -0.71 1.87 -2.77
CA LEU A 67 -0.11 2.88 -1.92
C LEU A 67 1.34 2.50 -1.59
N VAL A 68 2.27 3.43 -1.78
CA VAL A 68 3.70 3.21 -1.54
C VAL A 68 4.01 3.47 -0.07
N THR A 69 4.53 2.46 0.63
CA THR A 69 4.91 2.57 2.04
C THR A 69 6.09 1.65 2.34
N ASN A 70 6.80 1.90 3.44
CA ASN A 70 7.79 0.96 3.93
C ASN A 70 7.09 -0.24 4.59
N LEU A 71 7.28 -1.43 4.03
CA LEU A 71 6.68 -2.69 4.51
C LEU A 71 7.69 -3.59 5.24
N GLY A 72 8.90 -3.09 5.53
CA GLY A 72 9.98 -3.90 6.06
C GLY A 72 10.48 -4.91 5.02
N THR A 73 10.46 -6.19 5.35
CA THR A 73 10.96 -7.28 4.48
C THR A 73 9.99 -7.74 3.40
N GLU A 74 8.71 -7.35 3.48
CA GLU A 74 7.67 -7.77 2.54
C GLU A 74 7.64 -6.88 1.31
N ASN A 75 7.52 -7.42 0.10
CA ASN A 75 7.52 -6.61 -1.14
C ASN A 75 6.14 -6.02 -1.49
N VAL A 76 5.07 -6.77 -1.23
CA VAL A 76 3.68 -6.35 -1.48
C VAL A 76 2.82 -6.89 -0.36
N ILE A 77 1.97 -6.04 0.21
CA ILE A 77 0.93 -6.49 1.13
C ILE A 77 -0.43 -6.25 0.48
N LEU A 78 -1.05 -7.36 0.08
CA LEU A 78 -2.48 -7.41 -0.23
C LEU A 78 -3.22 -7.57 1.09
N ARG A 79 -3.58 -6.46 1.73
CA ARG A 79 -4.51 -6.50 2.86
C ARG A 79 -5.93 -6.67 2.31
N LEU A 80 -6.27 -7.91 1.97
CA LEU A 80 -7.66 -8.36 1.91
C LEU A 80 -8.20 -8.37 3.34
N LEU A 81 -9.38 -7.79 3.55
CA LEU A 81 -10.02 -7.69 4.86
C LEU A 81 -10.02 -9.04 5.59
N TRP A 82 -9.56 -9.03 6.84
CA TRP A 82 -10.13 -9.87 7.89
C TRP A 82 -11.18 -8.94 8.53
N LEU A 83 -12.47 -9.26 8.72
CA LEU A 83 -13.18 -10.51 8.89
C LEU A 83 -14.67 -10.27 8.53
N ARG A 84 -15.39 -11.36 8.19
CA ARG A 84 -16.86 -11.57 8.27
C ARG A 84 -17.81 -10.38 8.36
#